data_AF-A0A660U8Z8-F1
#
_entry.id   AF-A0A660U8Z8-F1
#
_cell.length_a   1.000
_cell.length_b   1.000
_cell.length_c   1.000
_cell.angle_alpha   90.00
_cell.angle_beta   90.00
_cell.angle_gamma   90.00
#
_symmetry.space_group_name_H-M   'P 1'
#
loop_
_entity.id
_entity.type
_entity.pdbx_description
1 polymer ?
#
loop_
_entity_poly.entity_id
_entity_poly.type
_entity_poly.pdbx_seq_one_letter_code
_entity_poly.pdbx_strand_id
1 'polypeptide(L)'
;MRKDHGYAKRRFGKDRYKKRGESTREICPICNRPLKAVVTAIVHRETGKRAHFDCIIKELKKFYCLDSNDRICYVGGGAFGIIEMNKSGKGDFVVKKRIQYEERK
;
A
#
# COMPACT_ATOMS: atom_id res chain seq x y z
N MET A 1 5.49 -17.93 55.09
CA MET A 1 4.24 -17.89 54.31
C MET A 1 4.27 -16.67 53.39
N ARG A 2 4.07 -16.91 52.08
CA ARG A 2 4.10 -15.96 50.96
C ARG A 2 2.86 -15.05 50.97
N LYS A 3 2.98 -13.72 50.82
CA LYS A 3 1.98 -12.72 50.31
C LYS A 3 2.68 -11.35 50.24
N ASP A 4 2.59 -10.43 49.29
CA ASP A 4 2.06 -10.32 47.93
C ASP A 4 2.70 -9.02 47.38
N HIS A 5 3.51 -9.10 46.31
CA HIS A 5 4.07 -7.92 45.64
C HIS A 5 2.97 -7.27 44.78
N GLY A 6 2.29 -6.25 45.34
CA GLY A 6 1.32 -5.43 44.62
C GLY A 6 1.97 -4.55 43.55
N TYR A 7 2.04 -5.02 42.31
CA TYR A 7 2.38 -4.18 41.17
C TYR A 7 1.17 -3.31 40.79
N ALA A 8 1.15 -2.07 41.29
CA ALA A 8 0.16 -1.06 40.87
C ALA A 8 0.34 -0.74 39.37
N LYS A 9 -0.62 -1.16 38.56
CA LYS A 9 -0.69 -0.90 37.11
C LYS A 9 -0.73 0.60 36.85
N ARG A 10 0.35 1.12 36.25
CA ARG A 10 0.42 2.45 35.64
C ARG A 10 -0.69 2.56 34.58
N ARG A 11 -1.67 3.46 34.80
CA ARG A 11 -2.70 3.80 33.81
C ARG A 11 -2.04 4.61 32.70
N PHE A 12 -1.59 3.94 31.63
CA PHE A 12 -1.14 4.63 30.42
C PHE A 12 -2.34 5.30 29.75
N GLY A 13 -2.27 6.62 29.62
CA GLY A 13 -3.33 7.49 29.12
C GLY A 13 -3.86 7.06 27.76
N LYS A 14 -5.14 6.70 27.73
CA LYS A 14 -5.97 6.80 26.52
C LYS A 14 -6.38 8.27 26.37
N ASP A 15 -6.81 8.64 25.16
CA ASP A 15 -7.36 9.96 24.84
C ASP A 15 -6.37 11.03 24.38
N ARG A 16 -5.59 10.68 23.34
CA ARG A 16 -5.17 11.66 22.32
C ARG A 16 -5.54 11.21 20.91
N TYR A 17 -6.81 10.88 20.67
CA TYR A 17 -7.34 10.88 19.31
C TYR A 17 -7.59 12.33 18.89
N LYS A 18 -6.51 13.05 18.53
CA LYS A 18 -6.63 14.37 17.91
C LYS A 18 -7.38 14.19 16.59
N LYS A 19 -8.61 14.70 16.52
CA LYS A 19 -9.32 15.06 15.27
C LYS A 19 -8.36 15.90 14.44
N ARG A 20 -7.68 15.28 13.48
CA ARG A 20 -6.73 15.97 12.60
C ARG A 20 -7.50 16.43 11.37
N GLY A 21 -7.68 17.75 11.30
CA GLY A 21 -7.78 18.58 10.10
C GLY A 21 -8.72 18.09 8.99
N GLU A 22 -9.73 18.89 8.72
CA GLU A 22 -10.42 18.93 7.44
C GLU A 22 -9.45 19.46 6.36
N SER A 23 -8.42 18.68 6.04
CA SER A 23 -7.57 18.91 4.89
C SER A 23 -8.33 18.38 3.68
N THR A 24 -8.53 19.22 2.67
CA THR A 24 -9.07 18.88 1.35
C THR A 24 -8.55 17.50 0.91
N ARG A 25 -9.37 16.47 1.11
CA ARG A 25 -8.96 15.09 0.85
C ARG A 25 -9.07 14.89 -0.64
N GLU A 26 -7.93 14.89 -1.32
CA GLU A 26 -7.86 14.44 -2.71
C GLU A 26 -8.62 13.11 -2.86
N ILE A 27 -9.47 13.02 -3.88
CA ILE A 27 -10.34 11.87 -4.12
C ILE A 27 -9.64 10.96 -5.12
N CYS A 28 -9.49 9.68 -4.77
CA CYS A 28 -8.91 8.69 -5.67
C CYS A 28 -9.83 8.48 -6.89
N PRO A 29 -9.34 8.62 -8.13
CA PRO A 29 -10.14 8.46 -9.34
C PRO A 29 -10.62 7.02 -9.60
N ILE A 30 -9.95 6.02 -9.01
CA ILE A 30 -10.29 4.59 -9.22
C ILE A 30 -11.42 4.13 -8.30
N CYS A 31 -11.38 4.53 -7.03
CA CYS A 31 -12.35 4.05 -6.04
C CYS A 31 -13.27 5.15 -5.47
N ASN A 32 -13.14 6.40 -5.93
CA ASN A 32 -13.91 7.57 -5.51
C ASN A 32 -13.94 7.79 -3.99
N ARG A 33 -12.90 7.30 -3.29
CA ARG A 33 -12.74 7.50 -1.84
C ARG A 33 -11.62 8.49 -1.55
N PRO A 34 -11.71 9.23 -0.42
CA PRO A 34 -10.64 10.14 -0.02
C PRO A 34 -9.32 9.39 0.20
N LEU A 35 -8.21 10.02 -0.21
CA LEU A 35 -6.86 9.53 0.04
C LEU A 35 -6.56 9.57 1.54
N LYS A 36 -6.37 8.40 2.16
CA LYS A 36 -5.98 8.28 3.57
C LYS A 36 -4.51 8.63 3.78
N ALA A 37 -3.67 8.25 2.81
CA ALA A 37 -2.23 8.46 2.82
C ALA A 37 -1.84 9.14 1.50
N VAL A 38 -2.01 10.46 1.45
CA VAL A 38 -1.61 11.27 0.26
C VAL A 38 -0.12 11.11 -0.03
N VAL A 39 0.70 10.90 1.00
CA VAL A 39 2.15 10.68 0.89
C VAL A 39 2.53 9.40 0.14
N THR A 40 1.67 8.39 0.11
CA THR A 40 1.89 7.14 -0.65
C THR A 40 1.00 7.07 -1.89
N ALA A 41 0.25 8.13 -2.19
CA ALA A 41 -0.60 8.16 -3.38
C ALA A 41 0.25 8.39 -4.62
N ILE A 42 -0.14 7.73 -5.70
CA ILE A 42 0.57 7.72 -6.99
C ILE A 42 -0.26 8.49 -8.00
N VAL A 43 0.37 9.26 -8.89
CA VAL A 43 -0.34 9.99 -9.94
C VAL A 43 -0.84 8.99 -10.98
N HIS A 44 -2.16 8.95 -11.18
CA HIS A 44 -2.79 8.10 -12.17
C HIS A 44 -2.49 8.61 -13.58
N ARG A 45 -1.91 7.77 -14.44
CA ARG A 45 -1.47 8.15 -15.79
C ARG A 45 -2.57 8.69 -16.70
N GLU A 46 -3.80 8.17 -16.58
CA GLU A 46 -4.90 8.57 -17.48
C GLU A 46 -5.66 9.80 -16.99
N THR A 47 -5.69 10.04 -15.68
CA THR A 47 -6.52 11.12 -15.11
C THR A 47 -5.68 12.28 -14.58
N GLY A 48 -4.35 12.09 -14.44
CA GLY A 48 -3.44 13.05 -13.82
C GLY A 48 -3.69 13.30 -12.33
N LYS A 49 -4.65 12.60 -11.72
CA LYS A 49 -5.02 12.75 -10.29
C LYS A 49 -4.35 11.69 -9.45
N ARG A 50 -4.11 12.00 -8.17
CA ARG A 50 -3.55 11.03 -7.23
C ARG A 50 -4.55 9.92 -6.90
N ALA A 51 -4.10 8.69 -7.04
CA ALA A 51 -4.84 7.48 -6.71
C ALA A 51 -4.17 6.74 -5.56
N HIS A 52 -4.94 5.89 -4.85
CA HIS A 52 -4.35 5.01 -3.85
C HIS A 52 -3.39 4.03 -4.52
N PHE A 53 -2.25 3.80 -3.87
CA PHE A 53 -1.29 2.78 -4.26
C PHE A 53 -1.94 1.40 -4.52
N ASP A 54 -2.78 0.94 -3.59
CA ASP A 54 -3.51 -0.33 -3.74
C ASP A 54 -4.50 -0.33 -4.91
N CYS A 55 -5.07 0.83 -5.25
CA CYS A 55 -6.00 0.93 -6.37
C CYS A 55 -5.27 0.79 -7.69
N ILE A 56 -4.11 1.43 -7.84
CA ILE A 56 -3.24 1.26 -9.01
C ILE A 56 -2.85 -0.21 -9.17
N ILE A 57 -2.44 -0.88 -8.08
CA ILE A 57 -2.11 -2.32 -8.14
C ILE A 57 -3.30 -3.11 -8.66
N LYS A 58 -4.49 -2.93 -8.07
CA LYS A 58 -5.70 -3.68 -8.48
C LYS A 58 -6.09 -3.44 -9.93
N GLU A 59 -5.94 -2.20 -10.40
CA GLU A 59 -6.17 -1.86 -11.79
C GLU A 59 -5.16 -2.58 -12.70
N LEU A 60 -3.87 -2.51 -12.39
CA LEU A 60 -2.85 -3.25 -13.13
C LEU A 60 -3.12 -4.76 -13.11
N LYS A 61 -3.61 -5.35 -12.01
CA LYS A 61 -4.01 -6.76 -11.96
C LYS A 61 -5.18 -7.11 -12.90
N LYS A 62 -6.02 -6.14 -13.25
CA LYS A 62 -7.12 -6.34 -14.21
C LYS A 62 -6.64 -6.19 -15.65
N PHE A 63 -5.73 -5.25 -15.90
CA PHE A 63 -5.14 -5.03 -17.22
C PHE A 63 -4.17 -6.14 -17.63
N TYR A 64 -3.40 -6.66 -16.68
CA TYR A 64 -2.49 -7.77 -16.89
C TYR A 64 -3.14 -9.04 -16.34
N CYS A 65 -3.44 -10.01 -17.20
CA CYS A 65 -3.86 -11.34 -16.75
C CYS A 65 -2.70 -11.98 -15.98
N LEU A 66 -2.79 -11.97 -14.65
CA LEU A 66 -1.83 -12.61 -13.77
C LEU A 66 -2.18 -14.09 -13.63
N ASP A 67 -1.19 -14.96 -13.77
CA ASP A 67 -1.36 -16.36 -13.42
C ASP A 67 -1.51 -16.55 -11.89
N SER A 68 -1.85 -17.76 -11.44
CA SER A 68 -2.07 -18.06 -10.01
C SER A 68 -0.85 -17.74 -9.13
N ASN A 69 0.35 -17.75 -9.72
CA ASN A 69 1.61 -17.45 -9.04
C ASN A 69 2.14 -16.03 -9.27
N ASP A 70 1.50 -15.26 -10.15
CA ASP A 70 1.96 -13.94 -10.49
C ASP A 70 1.49 -12.92 -9.46
N ARG A 71 2.39 -12.01 -9.07
CA ARG A 71 2.11 -10.90 -8.17
C ARG A 71 2.61 -9.61 -8.76
N ILE A 72 1.86 -8.53 -8.54
CA ILE A 72 2.33 -7.18 -8.84
C ILE A 72 2.95 -6.60 -7.58
N CYS A 73 4.19 -6.15 -7.70
CA CYS A 73 4.97 -5.51 -6.66
C CYS A 73 5.47 -4.14 -7.15
N TYR A 74 5.71 -3.23 -6.22
CA TYR A 74 6.36 -1.97 -6.54
C TYR A 74 7.87 -2.15 -6.42
N VAL A 75 8.58 -1.90 -7.53
CA VAL A 75 10.03 -2.12 -7.63
C VAL A 75 10.79 -0.84 -7.27
N GLY A 76 10.11 0.31 -7.23
CA GLY A 76 10.69 1.61 -6.90
C GLY A 76 10.86 2.51 -8.13
N GLY A 77 11.04 3.81 -7.86
CA GLY A 77 11.24 4.83 -8.90
C GLY A 77 10.05 5.02 -9.84
N GLY A 78 8.83 4.90 -9.33
CA GLY A 78 7.60 5.03 -10.14
C GLY A 78 7.28 3.78 -10.98
N ALA A 79 7.96 2.66 -10.74
CA ALA A 79 7.79 1.42 -11.51
C ALA A 79 7.16 0.28 -10.69
N PHE A 80 6.21 -0.40 -11.31
CA PHE A 80 5.67 -1.68 -10.84
C PHE A 80 6.34 -2.83 -11.58
N GLY A 81 6.33 -4.00 -10.98
CA GLY A 81 6.87 -5.22 -11.55
C GLY A 81 5.88 -6.36 -11.36
N ILE A 82 5.75 -7.20 -12.39
CA ILE A 82 5.08 -8.49 -12.29
C ILE A 82 6.17 -9.50 -11.93
N ILE A 83 6.03 -10.13 -10.78
CA ILE A 83 6.90 -11.20 -10.30
C ILE A 83 6.12 -12.52 -10.30
N GLU A 84 6.77 -13.59 -10.70
CA GLU A 84 6.26 -14.95 -10.54
C GLU A 84 6.96 -15.59 -9.36
N MET A 85 6.18 -16.07 -8.40
CA MET A 85 6.74 -16.81 -7.28
C MET A 85 6.95 -18.27 -7.68
N ASN A 86 8.14 -18.81 -7.46
CA ASN A 86 8.39 -20.23 -7.67
C ASN A 86 7.67 -21.07 -6.61
N LYS A 87 6.99 -22.15 -7.03
CA LYS A 87 6.29 -23.07 -6.11
C LYS A 87 7.24 -23.93 -5.26
N SER A 88 8.53 -23.95 -5.59
CA SER A 88 9.54 -24.85 -4.99
C SER A 88 10.01 -24.45 -3.58
N GLY A 89 9.31 -23.55 -2.89
CA GLY A 89 9.50 -23.28 -1.45
C GLY A 89 10.73 -22.46 -1.07
N LYS A 90 11.68 -22.20 -1.98
CA LYS A 90 12.92 -21.45 -1.70
C LYS A 90 12.78 -19.92 -1.70
N GLY A 91 11.57 -19.37 -1.85
CA GLY A 91 11.35 -17.92 -1.87
C GLY A 91 11.89 -17.21 -3.12
N ASP A 92 12.34 -17.98 -4.11
CA ASP A 92 12.78 -17.46 -5.40
C ASP A 92 11.60 -16.83 -6.15
N PHE A 93 11.83 -15.65 -6.70
CA PHE A 93 10.89 -14.97 -7.59
C PHE A 93 11.59 -14.51 -8.86
N VAL A 94 10.87 -14.53 -9.97
CA VAL A 94 11.37 -14.04 -11.26
C VAL A 94 10.56 -12.81 -11.65
N VAL A 95 11.24 -11.70 -11.94
CA VAL A 95 10.58 -10.50 -12.47
C VAL A 95 10.28 -10.73 -13.95
N LYS A 96 9.03 -11.08 -14.28
CA LYS A 96 8.58 -11.31 -15.66
C LYS A 96 8.47 -10.02 -16.45
N LYS A 97 8.04 -8.93 -15.81
CA LYS A 97 7.82 -7.66 -16.49
C LYS A 97 8.00 -6.48 -15.55
N ARG A 98 8.57 -5.39 -16.07
CA ARG A 98 8.60 -4.08 -15.41
C ARG A 98 7.66 -3.13 -16.15
N ILE A 99 6.84 -2.42 -15.39
CA ILE A 99 5.82 -1.49 -15.85
C ILE A 99 6.18 -0.13 -15.26
N GLN A 100 6.70 0.77 -16.10
CA GLN A 100 6.88 2.16 -15.70
C GLN A 100 5.50 2.81 -15.60
N TYR A 101 5.17 3.38 -14.44
CA TYR A 101 3.86 3.97 -14.18
C TYR A 101 3.96 5.49 -13.99
N GLU A 102 5.00 5.98 -13.33
CA GLU A 102 5.34 7.41 -13.23
C GLU A 102 6.71 7.64 -13.85
N GLU A 103 6.88 8.69 -14.68
CA GLU A 103 8.21 9.09 -15.14
C GLU A 103 9.00 9.73 -13.98
N ARG A 104 10.29 9.40 -13.86
CA ARG A 104 11.18 10.14 -12.96
C ARG A 104 11.37 11.54 -13.56
N LYS A 105 10.79 12.54 -12.91
CA LYS A 105 11.20 13.94 -13.08
C LYS A 105 12.59 14.18 -12.52
#